data_AF-A0AA88UNG0-F1
#
_entry.id   AF-A0AA88UNG0-F1
#
_cell.length_a   1.000
_cell.length_b   1.000
_cell.length_c   1.000
_cell.angle_alpha   90.00
_cell.angle_beta   90.00
_cell.angle_gamma   90.00
#
_symmetry.space_group_name_H-M   'P 1'
#
loop_
_entity.id
_entity.type
_entity.pdbx_description
1 polymer ?
#
loop_
_entity_poly.entity_id
_entity_poly.type
_entity_poly.pdbx_seq_one_letter_code
_entity_poly.pdbx_strand_id
1 'polypeptide(L)'
;MEGLKVSDAKMVVYLHPSKARNASLAIFRELSSLLFKFNETFDGVVLAYEVNILSNLAKILPTIHPYFGVRLKAKLLLFNPKPDMLLEGKVVKLGQQSIHIIFLGFSSATIILEDMREEFRYRVKHGKEVYVTASHKRHIIEVGTIIRFVVKSFEEEVLHISGSLLPAHTGNARWLDKNVQESQADSTKKRKESDRSQILDLKKEMVKVETYALKTNNRSKKSKRRRTNDS
;
A
#
# COMPACT_ATOMS: atom_id res chain seq x y z
N MET A 1 0.47 4.81 4.74
CA MET A 1 1.68 4.02 4.45
C MET A 1 1.89 3.08 5.62
N GLU A 2 2.22 1.82 5.35
CA GLU A 2 2.48 0.86 6.41
C GLU A 2 3.73 1.23 7.22
N GLY A 3 3.83 0.71 8.45
CA GLY A 3 4.94 1.00 9.36
C GLY A 3 4.86 2.34 10.10
N LEU A 4 3.95 3.24 9.76
CA LEU A 4 3.72 4.49 10.51
C LEU A 4 2.63 4.33 11.57
N LYS A 5 2.90 4.79 12.79
CA LYS A 5 1.95 4.74 13.92
C LYS A 5 2.06 6.00 14.78
N VAL A 6 0.92 6.52 15.23
CA VAL A 6 0.87 7.52 16.30
C VAL A 6 0.73 6.81 17.65
N SER A 7 1.55 7.21 18.62
CA SER A 7 1.56 6.63 19.97
C SER A 7 1.48 7.70 21.04
N ASP A 8 0.57 7.53 22.01
CA ASP A 8 0.49 8.37 23.20
C ASP A 8 1.44 7.83 24.28
N ALA A 9 2.45 8.61 24.66
CA ALA A 9 3.45 8.25 25.65
C ALA A 9 3.34 9.13 26.91
N LYS A 10 3.37 8.49 28.08
CA LYS A 10 3.59 9.17 29.37
C LYS A 10 5.03 8.92 29.77
N MET A 11 5.83 9.97 29.92
CA MET A 11 7.24 9.83 30.24
C MET A 11 7.72 10.86 31.25
N VAL A 12 8.91 10.61 31.77
CA VAL A 12 9.64 11.52 32.65
C VAL A 12 10.94 11.89 31.97
N VAL A 13 11.17 13.19 31.78
CA VAL A 13 12.46 13.71 31.31
C VAL A 13 13.21 14.25 32.52
N TYR A 14 14.44 13.79 32.70
CA TYR A 14 15.31 14.24 33.77
C TYR A 14 16.23 15.35 33.28
N LEU A 15 16.18 16.49 33.96
CA LEU A 15 16.92 17.67 33.59
C LEU A 15 17.94 18.03 34.66
N HIS A 16 19.11 18.47 34.22
CA HIS A 16 20.14 19.01 35.11
C HIS A 16 19.65 20.33 35.75
N PRO A 17 19.94 20.61 37.05
CA PRO A 17 19.51 21.84 37.73
C PRO A 17 19.80 23.14 36.98
N SER A 18 20.93 23.22 36.27
CA SER A 18 21.30 24.38 35.46
C SER A 18 20.30 24.72 34.35
N LYS A 19 19.39 23.80 34.01
CA LYS A 19 18.32 23.99 33.03
C LYS A 19 17.00 24.44 33.64
N ALA A 20 16.90 24.56 34.97
CA ALA A 20 15.65 24.91 35.67
C ALA A 20 15.03 26.23 35.20
N ARG A 21 15.85 27.24 34.89
CA ARG A 21 15.37 28.54 34.37
C ARG A 21 14.63 28.41 33.03
N ASN A 22 14.96 27.43 32.20
CA ASN A 22 14.33 27.21 30.90
C ASN A 22 14.09 25.72 30.64
N ALA A 23 13.29 25.12 31.52
CA ALA A 23 12.98 23.69 31.47
C ALA A 23 12.31 23.28 30.16
N SER A 24 11.40 24.10 29.62
CA SER A 24 10.71 23.79 28.35
C SER A 24 11.69 23.61 27.20
N LEU A 25 12.65 24.53 27.01
CA LEU A 25 13.67 24.39 25.97
C LEU A 25 14.52 23.14 26.18
N ALA A 26 14.84 22.81 27.43
CA ALA A 26 15.61 21.60 27.73
C ALA A 26 14.82 20.33 27.41
N ILE A 27 13.52 20.27 27.72
CA ILE A 27 12.63 19.17 27.33
C ILE A 27 12.60 19.01 25.80
N PHE A 28 12.42 20.12 25.06
CA PHE A 28 12.45 20.06 23.59
C PHE A 28 13.77 19.54 23.05
N ARG A 29 14.91 19.89 23.66
CA ARG A 29 16.22 19.34 23.27
C ARG A 29 16.32 17.85 23.52
N GLU A 30 15.85 17.37 24.68
CA GLU A 30 15.83 15.94 24.99
C GLU A 30 14.93 15.17 24.02
N LEU A 31 13.71 15.65 23.77
CA LEU A 31 12.79 15.00 22.81
C LEU A 31 13.33 15.04 21.38
N SER A 32 13.90 16.16 20.95
CA SER A 32 14.54 16.26 19.63
C SER A 32 15.74 15.35 19.47
N SER A 33 16.43 14.99 20.56
CA SER A 33 17.56 14.04 20.51
C SER A 33 17.13 12.61 20.17
N LEU A 34 15.83 12.30 20.31
CA LEU A 34 15.22 11.01 19.97
C LEU A 34 14.83 10.92 18.49
N LEU A 35 14.75 12.05 17.78
CA LEU A 35 14.31 12.07 16.38
C LEU A 35 15.30 11.30 15.49
N PHE A 36 14.76 10.56 14.53
CA PHE A 36 15.50 9.73 13.57
C PHE A 36 16.44 8.72 14.23
N LYS A 37 16.03 8.19 15.39
CA LYS A 37 16.70 7.08 16.06
C LYS A 37 15.67 6.05 16.47
N PHE A 38 16.03 4.78 16.35
CA PHE A 38 15.24 3.72 16.92
C PHE A 38 15.27 3.84 18.45
N ASN A 39 14.10 3.73 19.07
CA ASN A 39 13.95 3.77 20.51
C ASN A 39 13.25 2.49 20.96
N GLU A 40 13.97 1.64 21.69
CA GLU A 40 13.47 0.36 22.21
C GLU A 40 12.23 0.53 23.09
N THR A 41 12.16 1.61 23.87
CA THR A 41 11.00 1.87 24.75
C THR A 41 9.73 2.16 23.96
N PHE A 42 9.87 2.80 22.79
CA PHE A 42 8.73 3.12 21.92
C PHE A 42 8.52 2.09 20.80
N ASP A 43 9.42 1.11 20.66
CA ASP A 43 9.42 0.10 19.60
C ASP A 43 9.28 0.76 18.22
N GLY A 44 10.19 1.69 17.91
CA GLY A 44 10.20 2.38 16.63
C GLY A 44 11.11 3.59 16.56
N VAL A 45 11.29 4.09 15.34
CA VAL A 45 12.01 5.32 15.01
C VAL A 45 11.11 6.52 15.27
N VAL A 46 11.54 7.45 16.11
CA VAL A 46 10.75 8.67 16.38
C VAL A 46 10.92 9.65 15.22
N LEU A 47 9.84 9.97 14.50
CA LEU A 47 9.87 10.89 13.37
C LEU A 47 9.41 12.30 13.73
N ALA A 48 8.46 12.39 14.65
CA ALA A 48 7.94 13.65 15.15
C ALA A 48 7.37 13.46 16.54
N TYR A 49 7.26 14.56 17.28
CA TYR A 49 6.60 14.57 18.57
C TYR A 49 5.75 15.83 18.74
N GLU A 50 4.71 15.70 19.54
CA GLU A 50 3.90 16.80 20.07
C GLU A 50 3.83 16.58 21.59
N VAL A 51 4.16 17.60 22.38
CA VAL A 51 4.29 17.46 23.84
C VAL A 51 3.35 18.39 24.59
N ASN A 52 2.68 17.83 25.60
CA ASN A 52 1.90 18.54 26.60
C ASN A 52 2.55 18.36 27.97
N ILE A 53 3.08 19.46 28.52
CA ILE A 53 3.67 19.48 29.86
C ILE A 53 2.53 19.46 30.87
N LEU A 54 2.45 18.40 31.70
CA LEU A 54 1.32 18.20 32.60
C LEU A 54 1.43 18.95 33.92
N SER A 55 2.65 19.24 34.36
CA SER A 55 2.91 19.78 35.68
C SER A 55 4.17 20.64 35.67
N ASN A 56 4.06 21.84 36.25
CA ASN A 56 5.21 22.71 36.52
C ASN A 56 6.00 22.27 37.76
N LEU A 57 5.45 21.33 38.54
CA LEU A 57 6.11 20.72 39.69
C LEU A 57 6.96 19.54 39.22
N ALA A 58 8.28 19.71 39.28
CA ALA A 58 9.25 18.66 39.04
C ALA A 58 9.62 17.94 40.34
N LYS A 59 9.93 16.64 40.25
CA LYS A 59 10.45 15.88 41.39
C LYS A 59 11.96 15.79 41.30
N ILE A 60 12.66 16.27 42.32
CA ILE A 60 14.11 16.11 42.41
C ILE A 60 14.41 14.65 42.77
N LEU A 61 15.34 14.03 42.05
CA LEU A 61 15.81 12.69 42.35
C LEU A 61 16.60 12.71 43.66
N PRO A 62 16.30 11.82 44.63
CA PRO A 62 16.94 11.81 45.95
C PRO A 62 18.35 11.18 45.95
N THR A 63 19.12 11.34 44.88
CA THR A 63 20.46 10.72 44.67
C THR A 63 21.57 11.78 44.54
N ILE A 64 22.83 11.32 44.39
CA ILE A 64 24.05 12.14 44.36
C ILE A 64 23.99 13.30 43.32
N HIS A 65 23.25 13.12 42.23
CA HIS A 65 23.05 14.16 41.22
C HIS A 65 21.62 14.71 41.30
N PRO A 66 21.42 16.00 41.64
CA PRO A 66 20.10 16.57 41.91
C PRO A 66 19.30 16.88 40.64
N TYR A 67 19.22 15.95 39.70
CA TYR A 67 18.37 16.09 38.51
C TYR A 67 16.91 16.19 38.93
N PHE A 68 16.14 17.00 38.20
CA PHE A 68 14.70 17.12 38.41
C PHE A 68 13.95 16.47 37.26
N GLY A 69 13.02 15.58 37.60
CA GLY A 69 12.17 14.88 36.66
C GLY A 69 10.89 15.67 36.37
N VAL A 70 10.63 15.94 35.11
CA VAL A 70 9.39 16.56 34.62
C VAL A 70 8.52 15.49 33.97
N ARG A 71 7.26 15.39 34.39
CA ARG A 71 6.28 14.47 33.79
C ARG A 71 5.60 15.14 32.60
N LEU A 72 5.56 14.42 31.48
CA LEU A 72 4.92 14.89 30.24
C LEU A 72 4.06 13.81 29.59
N LYS A 73 3.07 14.25 28.82
CA LYS A 73 2.40 13.44 27.80
C LYS A 73 2.92 13.89 26.44
N ALA A 74 3.34 12.96 25.62
CA ALA A 74 3.74 13.22 24.25
C ALA A 74 2.97 12.32 23.29
N LYS A 75 2.55 12.87 22.16
CA LYS A 75 2.19 12.10 20.98
C LYS A 75 3.43 11.95 20.13
N LEU A 76 3.78 10.71 19.80
CA LEU A 76 4.93 10.39 18.98
C LEU A 76 4.45 9.83 17.65
N LEU A 77 4.98 10.35 16.55
CA LEU A 77 4.90 9.68 15.25
C LEU A 77 6.08 8.72 15.17
N LEU A 78 5.78 7.43 15.15
CA LEU A 78 6.75 6.35 15.12
C LEU A 78 6.75 5.68 13.76
N PHE A 79 7.93 5.24 13.33
CA PHE A 79 8.12 4.38 12.18
C PHE A 79 8.78 3.06 12.61
N ASN A 80 8.09 1.95 12.37
CA ASN A 80 8.58 0.61 12.68
C ASN A 80 8.14 -0.34 11.54
N PRO A 81 8.96 -0.49 10.49
CA PRO A 81 8.65 -1.38 9.38
C PRO A 81 8.87 -2.83 9.81
N LYS A 82 7.81 -3.63 9.71
CA LYS A 82 7.86 -5.06 10.02
C LYS A 82 8.01 -5.88 8.74
N PRO A 83 8.56 -7.10 8.82
CA PRO A 83 8.51 -8.03 7.71
C PRO A 83 7.10 -8.15 7.12
N ASP A 84 7.05 -8.38 5.81
CA ASP A 84 5.83 -8.50 5.01
C ASP A 84 5.04 -7.19 4.78
N MET A 85 5.46 -6.07 5.38
CA MET A 85 4.85 -4.77 5.09
C MET A 85 5.19 -4.27 3.69
N LEU A 86 4.24 -3.60 3.05
CA LEU A 86 4.41 -2.95 1.75
C LEU A 86 4.81 -1.49 1.91
N LEU A 87 5.98 -1.15 1.37
CA LEU A 87 6.50 0.21 1.34
C LEU A 87 6.71 0.70 -0.09
N GLU A 88 6.65 2.01 -0.25
CA GLU A 88 6.97 2.69 -1.50
C GLU A 88 8.16 3.63 -1.31
N GLY A 89 9.12 3.54 -2.21
CA GLY A 89 10.34 4.33 -2.15
C GLY A 89 10.86 4.68 -3.54
N LYS A 90 11.72 5.70 -3.59
CA LYS A 90 12.32 6.18 -4.83
C LYS A 90 13.65 5.49 -5.08
N VAL A 91 13.81 4.90 -6.25
CA VAL A 91 15.09 4.33 -6.69
C VAL A 91 16.10 5.47 -6.83
N VAL A 92 17.24 5.35 -6.17
CA VAL A 92 18.34 6.32 -6.24
C VAL A 92 19.57 5.77 -6.94
N LYS A 93 19.77 4.46 -6.91
CA LYS A 93 20.86 3.78 -7.61
C LYS A 93 20.39 2.41 -8.06
N LEU A 94 20.86 2.01 -9.24
CA LEU A 94 20.71 0.67 -9.77
C LEU A 94 22.09 0.03 -9.88
N GLY A 95 22.09 -1.29 -9.91
CA GLY A 95 23.22 -2.12 -10.26
C GLY A 95 22.68 -3.42 -10.83
N GLN A 96 23.56 -4.26 -11.38
CA GLN A 96 23.15 -5.55 -11.92
C GLN A 96 22.68 -6.54 -10.84
N GLN A 97 23.15 -6.35 -9.60
CA GLN A 97 22.90 -7.23 -8.46
C GLN A 97 21.97 -6.62 -7.41
N SER A 98 21.62 -5.33 -7.53
CA SER A 98 20.87 -4.62 -6.49
C SER A 98 20.11 -3.40 -7.00
N ILE A 99 19.06 -3.06 -6.27
CA ILE A 99 18.30 -1.81 -6.39
C ILE A 99 18.41 -1.08 -5.05
N HIS A 100 18.87 0.15 -5.08
CA HIS A 100 18.97 1.01 -3.89
C HIS A 100 17.90 2.09 -3.92
N ILE A 101 17.23 2.26 -2.79
CA ILE A 101 16.00 3.01 -2.65
C ILE A 101 16.13 3.95 -1.45
N ILE A 102 15.58 5.16 -1.57
CA ILE A 102 15.32 6.03 -0.41
C ILE A 102 13.81 6.06 -0.19
N PHE A 103 13.38 5.85 1.04
CA PHE A 103 11.98 5.96 1.44
C PHE A 103 11.85 6.91 2.63
N LEU A 104 10.77 7.69 2.68
CA LEU A 104 10.51 8.76 3.66
C LEU A 104 11.61 9.83 3.81
N GLY A 105 12.65 9.81 2.98
CA GLY A 105 13.73 10.81 2.92
C GLY A 105 14.85 10.64 3.95
N PHE A 106 14.68 9.80 4.98
CA PHE A 106 15.68 9.60 6.03
C PHE A 106 16.26 8.18 6.09
N SER A 107 15.61 7.21 5.44
CA SER A 107 15.98 5.80 5.51
C SER A 107 16.14 5.21 4.11
N SER A 108 16.96 4.18 4.01
CA SER A 108 17.33 3.54 2.76
C SER A 108 16.90 2.09 2.74
N ALA A 109 16.67 1.55 1.55
CA ALA A 109 16.39 0.14 1.36
C ALA A 109 17.23 -0.42 0.21
N THR A 110 17.61 -1.69 0.33
CA THR A 110 18.28 -2.44 -0.73
C THR A 110 17.48 -3.70 -1.05
N ILE A 111 17.28 -3.94 -2.34
CA ILE A 111 16.73 -5.19 -2.87
C ILE A 111 17.84 -5.85 -3.68
N ILE A 112 18.24 -7.05 -3.27
CA ILE A 112 19.27 -7.84 -3.97
C ILE A 112 18.63 -8.71 -5.04
N LEU A 113 19.43 -9.18 -6.00
CA LEU A 113 18.96 -9.96 -7.14
C LEU A 113 18.17 -11.22 -6.72
N GLU A 114 18.59 -11.89 -5.64
CA GLU A 114 17.94 -13.07 -5.09
C GLU A 114 16.53 -12.78 -4.56
N ASP A 115 16.28 -11.55 -4.14
CA ASP A 115 14.98 -11.08 -3.67
C ASP A 115 14.16 -10.41 -4.80
N MET A 116 14.49 -10.69 -6.06
CA MET A 116 13.76 -10.22 -7.25
C MET A 116 13.21 -11.39 -8.06
N ARG A 117 12.04 -11.21 -8.69
CA ARG A 117 11.53 -12.20 -9.66
C ARG A 117 12.45 -12.30 -10.87
N GLU A 118 12.65 -13.51 -11.38
CA GLU A 118 13.49 -13.82 -12.56
C GLU A 118 13.07 -13.08 -13.85
N GLU A 119 11.82 -12.63 -13.92
CA GLU A 119 11.29 -11.85 -15.05
C GLU A 119 11.94 -10.48 -15.20
N PHE A 120 12.51 -9.91 -14.12
CA PHE A 120 13.22 -8.64 -14.16
C PHE A 120 14.61 -8.83 -14.76
N ARG A 121 14.82 -8.29 -15.96
CA ARG A 121 16.11 -8.36 -16.64
C ARG A 121 16.81 -7.01 -16.59
N TYR A 122 18.03 -7.01 -16.07
CA TYR A 122 18.94 -5.87 -16.13
C TYR A 122 19.34 -5.59 -17.58
N ARG A 123 19.27 -4.32 -17.99
CA ARG A 123 19.67 -3.84 -19.32
C ARG A 123 20.26 -2.44 -19.21
N VAL A 124 21.10 -2.08 -20.17
CA VAL A 124 21.53 -0.69 -20.37
C VAL A 124 20.84 -0.14 -21.61
N LYS A 125 20.04 0.91 -21.46
CA LYS A 125 19.35 1.60 -22.56
C LYS A 125 19.81 3.04 -22.62
N HIS A 126 20.35 3.48 -23.76
CA HIS A 126 20.86 4.84 -23.95
C HIS A 126 21.85 5.27 -22.85
N GLY A 127 22.73 4.36 -22.42
CA GLY A 127 23.67 4.60 -21.34
C GLY A 127 23.07 4.61 -19.92
N LYS A 128 21.78 4.31 -19.77
CA LYS A 128 21.09 4.24 -18.47
C LYS A 128 20.78 2.80 -18.08
N GLU A 129 21.07 2.48 -16.84
CA GLU A 129 20.78 1.19 -16.21
C GLU A 129 19.28 1.09 -15.93
N VAL A 130 18.65 -0.01 -16.37
CA VAL A 130 17.22 -0.25 -16.19
C VAL A 130 16.94 -1.73 -15.93
N TYR A 131 15.96 -2.01 -15.09
CA TYR A 131 15.32 -3.33 -15.05
C TYR A 131 14.02 -3.29 -15.87
N VAL A 132 13.83 -4.29 -16.73
CA VAL A 132 12.63 -4.42 -17.55
C VAL A 132 12.08 -5.83 -17.40
N THR A 133 10.78 -5.94 -17.19
CA THR A 133 10.10 -7.23 -17.13
C THR A 133 9.97 -7.83 -18.54
N ALA A 134 10.34 -9.11 -18.70
CA ALA A 134 10.27 -9.80 -19.99
C ALA A 134 8.84 -9.87 -20.56
N SER A 135 7.85 -10.08 -19.70
CA SER A 135 6.42 -10.18 -20.04
C SER A 135 5.80 -8.82 -20.39
N HIS A 136 6.24 -7.74 -19.74
CA HIS A 136 5.62 -6.42 -19.85
C HIS A 136 6.67 -5.33 -20.11
N LYS A 137 6.89 -4.97 -21.38
CA LYS A 137 7.88 -3.95 -21.78
C LYS A 137 7.68 -2.56 -21.16
N ARG A 138 6.49 -2.27 -20.62
CA ARG A 138 6.15 -1.01 -19.94
C ARG A 138 6.42 -1.05 -18.43
N HIS A 139 6.68 -2.23 -17.86
CA HIS A 139 7.11 -2.38 -16.47
C HIS A 139 8.62 -2.16 -16.39
N ILE A 140 8.99 -0.91 -16.18
CA ILE A 140 10.40 -0.46 -16.17
C ILE A 140 10.73 0.08 -14.78
N ILE A 141 11.87 -0.32 -14.24
CA ILE A 141 12.46 0.26 -13.04
C ILE A 141 13.77 0.93 -13.45
N GLU A 142 13.80 2.25 -13.32
CA GLU A 142 14.98 3.09 -13.57
C GLU A 142 15.20 4.05 -12.39
N VAL A 143 16.37 4.68 -12.31
CA VAL A 143 16.64 5.70 -11.29
C VAL A 143 15.56 6.79 -11.33
N GLY A 144 15.01 7.12 -10.16
CA GLY A 144 13.90 8.06 -10.01
C GLY A 144 12.51 7.43 -10.01
N THR A 145 12.39 6.14 -10.38
CA THR A 145 11.12 5.41 -10.30
C THR A 145 10.69 5.22 -8.85
N ILE A 146 9.40 5.39 -8.58
CA ILE A 146 8.80 4.95 -7.31
C ILE A 146 8.46 3.47 -7.44
N ILE A 147 9.05 2.65 -6.57
CA ILE A 147 8.79 1.22 -6.53
C ILE A 147 8.09 0.84 -5.23
N ARG A 148 7.16 -0.10 -5.35
CA ARG A 148 6.48 -0.78 -4.24
C ARG A 148 7.20 -2.09 -3.98
N PHE A 149 7.62 -2.33 -2.74
CA PHE A 149 8.36 -3.51 -2.34
C PHE A 149 7.91 -4.00 -0.96
N VAL A 150 8.20 -5.26 -0.66
CA VAL A 150 7.91 -5.87 0.65
C VAL A 150 9.15 -5.79 1.53
N VAL A 151 8.95 -5.47 2.81
CA VAL A 151 10.01 -5.49 3.83
C VAL A 151 10.37 -6.93 4.17
N LYS A 152 11.66 -7.27 4.14
CA LYS A 152 12.20 -8.55 4.60
C LYS A 152 12.79 -8.44 5.99
N SER A 153 13.58 -7.38 6.23
CA SER A 153 14.12 -7.06 7.54
C SER A 153 14.41 -5.57 7.66
N PHE A 154 14.53 -5.10 8.90
CA PHE A 154 14.90 -3.73 9.24
C PHE A 154 16.07 -3.73 10.22
N GLU A 155 17.11 -2.98 9.89
CA GLU A 155 18.29 -2.78 10.71
C GLU A 155 18.17 -1.45 11.44
N GLU A 156 17.95 -1.53 12.75
CA GLU A 156 17.52 -0.41 13.60
C GLU A 156 18.61 0.66 13.81
N GLU A 157 19.89 0.28 13.80
CA GLU A 157 21.00 1.21 14.07
C GLU A 157 21.25 2.16 12.89
N VAL A 158 21.31 1.61 11.68
CA VAL A 158 21.57 2.37 10.44
C VAL A 158 20.28 2.77 9.72
N LEU A 159 19.12 2.37 10.25
CA LEU A 159 17.81 2.59 9.65
C LEU A 159 17.80 2.10 8.19
N HIS A 160 18.19 0.85 7.97
CA HIS A 160 18.26 0.24 6.65
C HIS A 160 17.25 -0.89 6.50
N ILE A 161 16.57 -0.95 5.36
CA ILE A 161 15.62 -2.03 5.05
C ILE A 161 16.21 -2.98 4.01
N SER A 162 16.17 -4.28 4.30
CA SER A 162 16.25 -5.30 3.25
C SER A 162 14.85 -5.48 2.67
N GLY A 163 14.72 -5.31 1.36
CA GLY A 163 13.43 -5.39 0.65
C GLY A 163 13.37 -6.53 -0.36
N SER A 164 12.15 -6.87 -0.79
CA SER A 164 11.88 -7.90 -1.80
C SER A 164 10.90 -7.42 -2.87
N LEU A 165 11.19 -7.81 -4.10
CA LEU A 165 10.30 -7.75 -5.26
C LEU A 165 9.84 -9.14 -5.69
N LEU A 166 9.86 -10.16 -4.82
CA LEU A 166 9.33 -11.49 -5.15
C LEU A 166 7.79 -11.49 -5.34
N PRO A 167 6.98 -10.87 -4.46
CA PRO A 167 5.51 -10.96 -4.57
C PRO A 167 4.97 -10.19 -5.76
N ALA A 168 4.05 -10.77 -6.56
CA ALA A 168 3.60 -10.22 -7.86
C ALA A 168 3.07 -8.77 -7.84
N HIS A 169 2.61 -8.27 -6.70
CA HIS A 169 2.11 -6.91 -6.50
C HIS A 169 3.22 -5.87 -6.19
N THR A 170 4.48 -6.21 -6.44
CA THR A 170 5.67 -5.34 -6.23
C THR A 170 6.35 -4.96 -7.55
N GLY A 171 7.11 -3.86 -7.54
CA GLY A 171 7.80 -3.27 -8.70
C GLY A 171 7.42 -1.81 -8.91
N ASN A 172 7.48 -1.29 -10.14
CA ASN A 172 7.07 0.09 -10.44
C ASN A 172 5.62 0.37 -10.02
N ALA A 173 5.43 1.24 -9.02
CA ALA A 173 4.13 1.54 -8.41
C ALA A 173 3.12 2.07 -9.44
N ARG A 174 3.53 3.01 -10.30
CA ARG A 174 2.66 3.59 -11.34
C ARG A 174 2.17 2.56 -12.34
N TRP A 175 3.00 1.56 -12.65
CA TRP A 175 2.60 0.47 -13.55
C TRP A 175 1.62 -0.47 -12.85
N LEU A 176 1.88 -0.83 -11.59
CA LEU A 176 1.00 -1.70 -10.81
C LEU A 176 -0.41 -1.10 -10.69
N ASP A 177 -0.52 0.19 -10.35
CA ASP A 177 -1.82 0.84 -10.16
C ASP A 177 -2.67 0.86 -11.45
N LYS A 178 -2.02 1.01 -12.61
CA LYS A 178 -2.71 0.97 -13.92
C LYS A 178 -3.23 -0.41 -14.29
N ASN A 179 -2.43 -1.47 -14.08
CA ASN A 179 -2.84 -2.83 -14.45
C ASN A 179 -3.93 -3.39 -13.53
N VAL A 180 -3.99 -2.94 -12.26
CA VAL A 180 -5.12 -3.27 -11.37
C VAL A 180 -6.43 -2.68 -11.92
N GLN A 181 -6.40 -1.44 -12.43
CA GLN A 181 -7.58 -0.81 -13.04
C GLN A 181 -8.02 -1.48 -14.34
N GLU A 182 -7.07 -1.85 -15.21
CA GLU A 182 -7.37 -2.55 -16.47
C GLU A 182 -7.98 -3.94 -16.22
N SER A 183 -7.47 -4.67 -15.22
CA SER A 183 -8.00 -5.99 -14.84
C SER A 183 -9.44 -5.91 -14.30
N GLN A 184 -9.79 -4.83 -13.59
CA GLN A 184 -11.15 -4.59 -13.11
C GLN A 184 -12.10 -4.08 -14.22
N ALA A 185 -11.58 -3.30 -15.16
CA ALA A 185 -12.34 -2.85 -16.33
C ALA A 185 -12.68 -4.02 -17.27
N ASP A 186 -11.74 -4.95 -17.47
CA ASP A 186 -11.94 -6.15 -18.30
C ASP A 186 -12.87 -7.16 -17.65
N SER A 187 -12.86 -7.32 -16.32
CA SER A 187 -13.85 -8.15 -15.63
C SER A 187 -15.27 -7.57 -15.76
N THR A 188 -15.41 -6.25 -15.72
CA THR A 188 -16.69 -5.56 -15.93
C THR A 188 -17.16 -5.65 -17.40
N LYS A 189 -16.24 -5.59 -18.36
CA LYS A 189 -16.54 -5.81 -19.79
C LYS A 189 -16.96 -7.26 -20.06
N LYS A 190 -16.21 -8.25 -19.55
CA LYS A 190 -16.56 -9.68 -19.66
C LYS A 190 -17.92 -9.98 -19.03
N ARG A 191 -18.27 -9.35 -17.90
CA ARG A 191 -19.60 -9.48 -17.27
C ARG A 191 -20.71 -8.88 -18.13
N LYS A 192 -20.49 -7.68 -18.72
CA LYS A 192 -21.43 -7.05 -19.67
C LYS A 192 -21.56 -7.82 -20.99
N GLU A 193 -20.50 -8.47 -21.44
CA GLU A 193 -20.48 -9.29 -22.66
C GLU A 193 -21.17 -10.64 -22.43
N SER A 194 -21.00 -11.24 -21.25
CA SER A 194 -21.78 -12.39 -20.77
C SER A 194 -23.27 -12.05 -20.68
N ASP A 195 -23.63 -10.92 -20.07
CA ASP A 195 -25.03 -10.49 -19.95
C ASP A 195 -25.65 -10.19 -21.33
N ARG A 196 -24.89 -9.57 -22.26
CA ARG A 196 -25.35 -9.36 -23.64
C ARG A 196 -25.55 -10.67 -24.39
N SER A 197 -24.65 -11.63 -24.21
CA SER A 197 -24.75 -12.96 -24.83
C SER A 197 -26.00 -13.70 -24.33
N GLN A 198 -26.25 -13.68 -23.01
CA GLN A 198 -27.46 -14.27 -22.42
C GLN A 198 -28.75 -13.58 -22.87
N ILE A 199 -28.76 -12.25 -23.03
CA ILE A 199 -29.92 -11.52 -23.56
C ILE A 199 -30.16 -11.85 -25.05
N LEU A 200 -29.10 -12.02 -25.84
CA LEU A 200 -29.18 -12.41 -27.25
C LEU A 200 -29.70 -13.85 -27.41
N ASP A 201 -29.30 -14.76 -26.53
CA ASP A 201 -29.77 -16.15 -26.52
C ASP A 201 -31.24 -16.25 -26.09
N LEU A 202 -31.65 -15.51 -25.04
CA LEU A 202 -33.07 -15.40 -24.64
C LEU A 202 -33.95 -14.79 -25.73
N LYS A 203 -33.45 -13.78 -26.46
CA LYS A 203 -34.16 -13.21 -27.62
C LYS A 203 -34.28 -14.21 -28.77
N LYS A 204 -33.26 -15.04 -29.01
CA LYS A 204 -33.31 -16.11 -30.03
C LYS A 204 -34.33 -17.20 -29.68
N GLU A 205 -34.46 -17.52 -28.39
CA GLU A 205 -35.50 -18.45 -27.90
C GLU A 205 -36.89 -17.85 -28.02
N MET A 206 -37.10 -16.58 -27.66
CA MET A 206 -38.39 -15.90 -27.84
C MET A 206 -38.82 -15.82 -29.31
N VAL A 207 -37.90 -15.53 -30.23
CA VAL A 207 -38.18 -15.51 -31.68
C VAL A 207 -38.53 -16.92 -32.19
N LYS A 208 -37.89 -17.98 -31.68
CA LYS A 208 -38.29 -19.37 -31.97
C LYS A 208 -39.72 -19.65 -31.48
N VAL A 209 -40.06 -19.26 -30.25
CA VAL A 209 -41.40 -19.47 -29.67
C VAL A 209 -42.49 -18.72 -30.44
N GLU A 210 -42.23 -17.48 -30.88
CA GLU A 210 -43.16 -16.73 -31.76
C GLU A 210 -43.36 -17.41 -33.12
N THR A 211 -42.30 -18.00 -33.68
CA THR A 211 -42.38 -18.72 -34.97
C THR A 211 -43.22 -20.00 -34.86
N TYR A 212 -43.27 -20.63 -33.68
CA TYR A 212 -44.16 -21.78 -33.42
C TYR A 212 -45.62 -21.35 -33.15
N ALA A 213 -45.85 -20.22 -32.48
CA ALA A 213 -47.19 -19.71 -32.19
C ALA A 213 -47.93 -19.20 -33.45
N LEU A 214 -47.21 -18.67 -34.43
CA LEU A 214 -47.76 -18.19 -35.71
C LEU A 214 -48.22 -19.32 -36.65
N LYS A 215 -47.88 -20.58 -36.39
CA LYS A 215 -48.33 -21.73 -37.22
C LYS A 215 -49.67 -22.34 -36.79
N THR A 216 -50.24 -21.95 -35.63
CA THR A 216 -51.46 -22.56 -35.09
C THR A 216 -52.74 -21.75 -35.30
N ASN A 217 -52.70 -20.59 -35.96
CA ASN A 217 -53.88 -19.72 -36.07
C ASN A 217 -54.25 -19.38 -37.52
N ASN A 218 -54.66 -20.40 -38.29
CA ASN A 218 -55.41 -20.20 -39.53
C ASN A 218 -56.36 -21.37 -39.76
N ARG A 219 -57.57 -21.29 -39.20
CA ARG A 219 -58.82 -21.78 -39.81
C ARG A 219 -60.04 -21.30 -39.02
N SER A 220 -60.52 -20.11 -39.38
CA SER A 220 -61.82 -19.59 -38.97
C SER A 220 -62.93 -20.15 -39.86
N LYS A 221 -63.86 -20.84 -39.19
CA LYS A 221 -65.33 -20.89 -39.37
C LYS A 221 -65.93 -20.70 -40.78
N LYS A 222 -66.67 -21.72 -41.24
CA LYS A 222 -67.96 -21.53 -41.94
C LYS A 222 -69.05 -22.29 -41.21
N SER A 223 -70.03 -21.56 -40.68
CA SER A 223 -71.33 -22.07 -40.23
C SER A 223 -72.32 -22.05 -41.39
N LYS A 224 -73.12 -23.10 -41.59
CA LYS A 224 -74.59 -22.97 -41.74
C LYS A 224 -75.31 -24.34 -41.67
N ARG A 225 -76.14 -24.44 -40.62
CA ARG A 225 -77.36 -25.26 -40.41
C ARG A 225 -78.24 -25.28 -41.68
N ARG A 226 -78.89 -26.38 -42.11
CA ARG A 226 -80.12 -27.06 -41.57
C ARG A 226 -80.41 -28.32 -42.44
N ARG A 227 -80.71 -29.51 -41.84
CA ARG A 227 -82.03 -30.23 -41.73
C ARG A 227 -82.60 -30.70 -43.10
N THR A 228 -83.05 -31.94 -43.37
CA THR A 228 -83.74 -32.98 -42.56
C THR A 228 -83.86 -34.30 -43.35
N ASN A 229 -83.92 -35.42 -42.60
CA ASN A 229 -84.62 -36.72 -42.76
C ASN A 229 -84.65 -37.53 -44.07
N ASP A 230 -84.31 -38.82 -43.89
CA ASP A 230 -85.01 -40.05 -44.31
C ASP A 230 -85.95 -39.94 -45.51
N SER A 231 -85.55 -40.55 -46.64
CA SER A 231 -86.04 -41.84 -47.15
C SER A 231 -85.47 -42.09 -48.55
#